data_AF-A0A7S2BWB9-F1
#
_entry.id   AF-A0A7S2BWB9-F1
#
_cell.length_a   1.000
_cell.length_b   1.000
_cell.length_c   1.000
_cell.angle_alpha   90.00
_cell.angle_beta   90.00
_cell.angle_gamma   90.00
#
_symmetry.space_group_name_H-M   'P 1'
#
loop_
_entity.id
_entity.type
_entity.pdbx_description
1 polymer ?
#
loop_
_entity_poly.entity_id
_entity_poly.type
_entity_poly.pdbx_seq_one_letter_code
_entity_poly.pdbx_strand_id
1 'polypeptide(L)'
;ISGHGGCEFIPTSHHFLVEGTEYNTTAIAADIFMNAGSDYGCTDFVASGASPNEHGTWYYGRNGWCDGLDIKPLVWEVDVAELSGASQFNLTYYALSYNVGGSHPSTSGCGGGILMSANVAFYQ
;
A
#
# COMPACT_ATOMS: atom_id res chain seq x y z
N ILE A 1 2.76 3.22 3.28
CA ILE A 1 2.82 1.75 3.34
C ILE A 1 3.78 1.31 2.25
N SER A 2 4.70 0.40 2.52
CA SER A 2 5.66 -0.08 1.52
C SER A 2 6.04 -1.54 1.76
N GLY A 3 6.10 -2.35 0.71
CA GLY A 3 6.56 -3.73 0.72
C GLY A 3 8.07 -3.85 0.50
N HIS A 4 8.70 -4.78 1.22
CA HIS A 4 10.15 -5.01 1.23
C HIS A 4 10.47 -6.50 1.16
N GLY A 5 11.66 -6.84 0.63
CA GLY A 5 12.04 -8.24 0.41
C GLY A 5 11.12 -8.89 -0.61
N GLY A 6 10.59 -10.09 -0.34
CA GLY A 6 9.67 -10.74 -1.28
C GLY A 6 8.38 -9.93 -1.55
N CYS A 7 7.97 -9.06 -0.62
CA CYS A 7 6.80 -8.19 -0.79
C CYS A 7 7.07 -6.95 -1.64
N GLU A 8 8.32 -6.70 -2.03
CA GLU A 8 8.70 -5.54 -2.83
C GLU A 8 8.11 -5.59 -4.25
N PHE A 9 8.09 -6.77 -4.87
CA PHE A 9 7.71 -6.93 -6.28
C PHE A 9 6.39 -7.68 -6.48
N ILE A 10 5.65 -7.91 -5.39
CA ILE A 10 4.39 -8.65 -5.42
C ILE A 10 3.25 -7.67 -5.09
N PRO A 11 2.16 -7.65 -5.88
CA PRO A 11 1.00 -6.83 -5.55
C PRO A 11 0.41 -7.21 -4.20
N THR A 12 0.05 -6.21 -3.41
CA THR A 12 -0.73 -6.40 -2.18
C THR A 12 -1.90 -5.44 -2.13
N SER A 13 -2.97 -5.87 -1.44
CA SER A 13 -4.01 -4.98 -0.97
C SER A 13 -3.91 -4.85 0.54
N HIS A 14 -4.20 -3.64 1.01
CA HIS A 14 -4.22 -3.27 2.42
C HIS A 14 -5.65 -2.90 2.81
N HIS A 15 -6.10 -3.44 3.94
CA HIS A 15 -7.46 -3.37 4.42
C HIS A 15 -7.47 -2.87 5.87
N PHE A 16 -8.35 -1.91 6.13
CA PHE A 16 -8.59 -1.32 7.44
C PHE A 16 -10.07 -1.48 7.77
N LEU A 17 -10.38 -2.09 8.91
CA LEU A 17 -11.73 -2.19 9.45
C LEU A 17 -11.85 -1.23 10.62
N VAL A 18 -12.67 -0.19 10.45
CA VAL A 18 -13.01 0.78 11.51
C VAL A 18 -14.41 0.47 12.00
N GLU A 19 -14.53 -0.07 13.22
CA GLU A 19 -15.80 -0.57 13.76
C GLU A 19 -16.57 -1.49 12.78
N GLY A 20 -15.82 -2.30 12.02
CA GLY A 20 -16.38 -3.22 11.02
C GLY A 20 -16.62 -2.62 9.64
N THR A 21 -16.49 -1.30 9.46
CA THR A 21 -16.54 -0.65 8.14
C THR A 21 -15.19 -0.77 7.44
N GLU A 22 -15.17 -1.31 6.22
CA GLU A 22 -13.94 -1.59 5.48
C GLU A 22 -13.48 -0.41 4.60
N TYR A 23 -12.20 -0.08 4.72
CA TYR A 23 -11.47 0.85 3.87
C TYR A 23 -10.27 0.10 3.29
N ASN A 24 -10.11 0.12 1.96
CA ASN A 24 -9.02 -0.59 1.33
C ASN A 24 -8.39 0.21 0.19
N THR A 25 -7.24 -0.29 -0.25
CA THR A 25 -6.35 0.37 -1.21
C THR A 25 -6.67 0.09 -2.67
N THR A 26 -7.45 -0.96 -2.94
CA THR A 26 -7.68 -1.49 -4.29
C THR A 26 -8.27 -0.45 -5.25
N ALA A 27 -9.03 0.53 -4.74
CA ALA A 27 -9.66 1.58 -5.55
C ALA A 27 -8.89 2.90 -5.61
N ILE A 28 -7.98 3.19 -4.67
CA ILE A 28 -7.44 4.54 -4.47
C ILE A 28 -5.91 4.66 -4.61
N ALA A 29 -5.21 3.54 -4.79
CA ALA A 29 -3.76 3.50 -4.64
C ALA A 29 -3.02 2.83 -5.81
N ALA A 30 -3.66 2.64 -6.96
CA ALA A 30 -3.03 2.01 -8.13
C ALA A 30 -1.70 2.71 -8.52
N ASP A 31 -1.71 4.04 -8.61
CA ASP A 31 -0.51 4.82 -8.94
C ASP A 31 0.54 4.85 -7.80
N ILE A 32 0.13 4.57 -6.57
CA ILE A 32 1.01 4.62 -5.38
C ILE A 32 1.70 3.28 -5.16
N PHE A 33 1.01 2.16 -5.45
CA PHE A 33 1.60 0.82 -5.42
C PHE A 33 2.35 0.45 -6.70
N MET A 34 2.54 1.45 -7.60
CA MET A 34 3.47 1.48 -8.73
C MET A 34 3.56 0.16 -9.49
N ASN A 35 2.38 -0.41 -9.76
CA ASN A 35 2.16 -1.69 -10.42
C ASN A 35 3.20 -2.75 -10.03
N ALA A 36 3.34 -3.05 -8.74
CA ALA A 36 4.23 -4.10 -8.25
C ALA A 36 4.16 -5.37 -9.13
N GLY A 37 5.33 -5.86 -9.56
CA GLY A 37 5.43 -7.01 -10.47
C GLY A 37 5.36 -6.66 -11.96
N SER A 38 5.24 -5.38 -12.31
CA SER A 38 5.44 -4.91 -13.69
C SER A 38 6.91 -4.68 -13.99
N ASP A 39 7.28 -4.90 -15.26
CA ASP A 39 8.66 -4.75 -15.72
C ASP A 39 9.17 -3.31 -15.62
N TYR A 40 8.30 -2.29 -15.65
CA TYR A 40 8.69 -0.88 -15.78
C TYR A 40 7.92 0.10 -14.88
N GLY A 41 7.21 -0.39 -13.85
CA GLY A 41 6.30 0.45 -13.06
C GLY A 41 6.94 1.69 -12.43
N CYS A 42 8.22 1.65 -12.04
CA CYS A 42 8.92 2.82 -11.51
C CYS A 42 9.38 3.81 -12.59
N THR A 43 9.45 3.39 -13.86
CA THR A 43 9.88 4.28 -14.96
C THR A 43 8.85 5.37 -15.27
N ASP A 44 7.56 5.08 -15.04
CA ASP A 44 6.46 6.03 -15.20
C ASP A 44 6.60 7.24 -14.25
N PHE A 45 7.41 7.11 -13.18
CA PHE A 45 7.58 8.14 -12.16
C PHE A 45 8.96 8.83 -12.18
N VAL A 46 9.76 8.63 -13.23
CA VAL A 46 11.07 9.33 -13.39
C VAL A 46 10.91 10.84 -13.35
N ALA A 47 9.90 11.37 -14.04
CA ALA A 47 9.60 12.80 -14.04
C ALA A 47 9.19 13.34 -12.65
N SER A 48 8.77 12.45 -11.75
CA SER A 48 8.40 12.79 -10.36
C SER A 48 9.54 12.62 -9.36
N GLY A 49 10.70 12.09 -9.79
CA GLY A 49 11.88 11.90 -8.94
C GLY A 49 12.37 10.46 -8.78
N ALA A 50 11.72 9.46 -9.40
CA ALA A 50 12.27 8.11 -9.41
C ALA A 50 13.65 8.10 -10.07
N SER A 51 14.65 7.62 -9.35
CA SER A 51 16.05 7.78 -9.73
C SER A 51 16.70 6.43 -10.05
N PRO A 52 17.53 6.35 -11.10
CA PRO A 52 18.37 5.19 -11.33
C PRO A 52 19.35 4.95 -10.19
N ASN A 53 19.11 3.92 -9.38
CA ASN A 53 20.01 3.42 -8.35
C ASN A 53 19.87 1.87 -8.25
N GLU A 54 20.27 1.26 -7.12
CA GLU A 54 20.00 -0.17 -6.83
C GLU A 54 20.48 -1.16 -7.89
N HIS A 55 21.74 -1.04 -8.31
CA HIS A 55 22.42 -2.03 -9.16
C HIS A 55 21.67 -2.43 -10.45
N GLY A 56 20.74 -1.59 -10.92
CA GLY A 56 19.97 -1.82 -12.14
C GLY A 56 18.61 -2.49 -11.97
N THR A 57 17.98 -2.48 -10.80
CA THR A 57 16.58 -2.96 -10.62
C THR A 57 15.57 -1.84 -10.39
N TRP A 58 16.02 -0.59 -10.28
CA TRP A 58 15.22 0.59 -9.97
C TRP A 58 13.96 0.77 -10.85
N TYR A 59 13.99 0.27 -12.08
CA TYR A 59 12.91 0.46 -13.06
C TYR A 59 11.69 -0.46 -12.83
N TYR A 60 11.83 -1.56 -12.10
CA TYR A 60 10.72 -2.48 -11.83
C TYR A 60 9.62 -1.83 -10.99
N GLY A 61 8.37 -2.22 -11.25
CA GLY A 61 7.24 -1.84 -10.42
C GLY A 61 7.34 -2.44 -9.02
N ARG A 62 7.08 -1.62 -8.02
CA ARG A 62 7.30 -1.94 -6.61
C ARG A 62 6.13 -1.57 -5.73
N ASN A 63 6.00 -2.30 -4.63
CA ASN A 63 4.89 -2.21 -3.72
C ASN A 63 4.98 -0.96 -2.83
N GLY A 64 4.49 0.16 -3.34
CA GLY A 64 4.27 1.39 -2.56
C GLY A 64 5.44 2.37 -2.56
N TRP A 65 6.54 2.05 -3.25
CA TRP A 65 7.74 2.88 -3.26
C TRP A 65 8.57 2.70 -4.54
N CYS A 66 9.31 3.73 -4.94
CA CYS A 66 10.38 3.63 -5.91
C CYS A 66 11.61 4.31 -5.33
N ASP A 67 12.74 3.87 -5.81
CA ASP A 67 14.02 4.48 -5.52
C ASP A 67 14.04 5.98 -5.79
N GLY A 68 14.43 6.77 -4.79
CA GLY A 68 14.50 8.23 -4.87
C GLY A 68 13.16 8.96 -4.68
N LEU A 69 12.05 8.23 -4.51
CA LEU A 69 10.73 8.82 -4.23
C LEU A 69 10.30 8.68 -2.77
N ASP A 70 9.60 9.70 -2.29
CA ASP A 70 8.90 9.66 -1.02
C ASP A 70 7.71 8.69 -1.05
N ILE A 71 7.42 8.10 0.11
CA ILE A 71 6.21 7.29 0.30
C ILE A 71 5.01 8.21 0.52
N LYS A 72 4.06 8.19 -0.42
CA LYS A 72 2.83 8.96 -0.26
C LYS A 72 1.91 8.31 0.79
N PRO A 73 1.44 9.06 1.80
CA PRO A 73 0.43 8.56 2.73
C PRO A 73 -0.91 8.37 2.01
N LEU A 74 -1.67 7.37 2.45
CA LEU A 74 -3.03 7.12 2.00
C LEU A 74 -3.99 7.73 3.02
N VAL A 75 -5.03 8.39 2.52
CA VAL A 75 -6.00 9.11 3.35
C VAL A 75 -7.39 8.64 2.97
N TRP A 76 -8.17 8.30 4.00
CA TRP A 76 -9.60 8.01 3.88
C TRP A 76 -10.34 8.97 4.80
N GLU A 77 -11.44 9.54 4.31
CA GLU A 77 -12.43 10.16 5.19
C GLU A 77 -13.24 9.04 5.82
N VAL A 78 -13.19 8.97 7.15
CA VAL A 78 -13.83 7.91 7.93
C VAL A 78 -15.11 8.47 8.53
N ASP A 79 -16.23 8.25 7.85
CA ASP A 79 -17.56 8.61 8.32
C ASP A 79 -18.26 7.35 8.86
N VAL A 80 -18.06 7.08 10.15
CA VAL A 80 -18.62 5.93 10.85
C VAL A 80 -19.34 6.45 12.09
N ALA A 81 -20.65 6.19 12.18
CA ALA A 81 -21.51 6.77 13.22
C ALA A 81 -21.04 6.41 14.64
N GLU A 82 -20.47 5.22 14.79
CA GLU A 82 -19.91 4.66 16.02
C GLU A 82 -18.72 5.45 16.55
N LEU A 83 -18.05 6.27 15.74
CA LEU A 83 -16.96 7.14 16.20
C LEU A 83 -17.46 8.43 16.87
N SER A 84 -18.72 8.81 16.65
CA SER A 84 -19.27 10.05 17.18
C SER A 84 -19.41 9.99 18.70
N GLY A 85 -18.56 10.74 19.41
CA GLY A 85 -18.52 10.77 20.87
C GLY A 85 -17.90 9.53 21.52
N ALA A 86 -17.28 8.64 20.74
CA ALA A 86 -16.60 7.47 21.28
C ALA A 86 -15.31 7.85 22.00
N SER A 87 -15.09 7.27 23.18
CA SER A 87 -13.82 7.39 23.92
C SER A 87 -12.77 6.38 23.44
N GLN A 88 -13.19 5.32 22.76
CA GLN A 88 -12.36 4.28 22.18
C GLN A 88 -13.08 3.68 20.98
N PHE A 89 -12.30 3.20 20.00
CA PHE A 89 -12.80 2.44 18.86
C PHE A 89 -11.80 1.35 18.46
N ASN A 90 -12.25 0.40 17.65
CA ASN A 90 -11.45 -0.68 17.08
C ASN A 90 -11.02 -0.36 15.65
N LEU A 91 -9.71 -0.43 15.43
CA LEU A 91 -9.10 -0.40 14.11
C LEU A 91 -8.36 -1.72 13.88
N THR A 92 -8.82 -2.51 12.92
CA THR A 92 -8.12 -3.73 12.51
C THR A 92 -7.45 -3.51 11.16
N TYR A 93 -6.20 -3.98 11.03
CA TYR A 93 -5.46 -3.95 9.79
C TYR A 93 -5.07 -5.37 9.37
N TYR A 94 -5.21 -5.65 8.08
CA TYR A 94 -4.60 -6.81 7.44
C TYR A 94 -4.20 -6.49 6.00
N ALA A 95 -3.33 -7.33 5.44
CA ALA A 95 -2.91 -7.24 4.06
C ALA A 95 -3.07 -8.60 3.37
N LEU A 96 -3.35 -8.54 2.07
CA LEU A 96 -3.42 -9.70 1.19
C LEU A 96 -2.36 -9.55 0.10
N SER A 97 -1.66 -10.63 -0.24
CA SER A 97 -0.75 -10.66 -1.38
C SER A 97 -1.41 -11.37 -2.56
N TYR A 98 -1.00 -11.02 -3.78
CA TYR A 98 -1.55 -11.58 -5.01
C TYR A 98 -0.42 -12.07 -5.89
N ASN A 99 -0.67 -13.10 -6.69
CA ASN A 99 0.25 -13.41 -7.79
C ASN A 99 0.23 -12.26 -8.81
N VAL A 100 1.36 -11.99 -9.47
CA VAL A 100 1.43 -10.98 -10.54
C VAL A 100 0.42 -11.34 -11.64
N GLY A 101 -0.48 -10.40 -11.96
CA GLY A 101 -1.60 -10.60 -12.90
C GLY A 101 -2.76 -11.45 -12.36
N GLY A 102 -2.71 -11.88 -11.10
CA GLY A 102 -3.78 -12.66 -10.46
C GLY A 102 -4.88 -11.78 -9.88
N SER A 103 -6.11 -12.31 -9.85
CA SER A 103 -7.30 -11.65 -9.29
C SER A 103 -7.66 -12.11 -7.87
N HIS A 104 -6.97 -13.12 -7.34
CA HIS A 104 -7.27 -13.72 -6.03
C HIS A 104 -6.03 -13.69 -5.11
N PRO A 105 -6.25 -13.48 -3.80
CA PRO A 105 -5.18 -13.54 -2.82
C PRO A 105 -4.46 -14.89 -2.83
N SER A 106 -3.14 -14.85 -2.67
CA SER A 106 -2.30 -16.01 -2.45
C SER A 106 -2.31 -16.40 -0.98
N THR A 107 -2.31 -17.71 -0.70
CA THR A 107 -2.16 -18.25 0.66
C THR A 107 -0.70 -18.27 1.13
N SER A 108 0.25 -18.06 0.23
CA SER A 108 1.70 -18.12 0.49
C SER A 108 2.25 -16.87 1.18
N GLY A 109 1.46 -15.80 1.27
CA GLY A 109 1.98 -14.46 1.57
C GLY A 109 2.88 -13.94 0.46
N CYS A 110 3.78 -13.00 0.77
CA CYS A 110 4.75 -12.45 -0.18
C CYS A 110 6.21 -12.70 0.21
N GLY A 111 6.50 -13.49 1.25
CA GLY A 111 7.88 -13.86 1.59
C GLY A 111 8.79 -12.69 2.02
N GLY A 112 8.20 -11.60 2.48
CA GLY A 112 8.90 -10.38 2.92
C GLY A 112 8.10 -9.64 4.00
N GLY A 113 8.33 -8.34 4.11
CA GLY A 113 7.68 -7.50 5.12
C GLY A 113 6.91 -6.33 4.52
N ILE A 114 5.86 -5.90 5.22
CA ILE A 114 5.19 -4.62 4.97
C ILE A 114 5.60 -3.65 6.08
N LEU A 115 6.22 -2.55 5.70
CA LEU A 115 6.43 -1.41 6.60
C LEU A 115 5.21 -0.49 6.52
N MET A 116 4.51 -0.35 7.64
CA MET A 116 3.28 0.42 7.75
C MET A 116 3.29 1.26 9.02
N SER A 117 2.91 2.53 8.85
CA SER A 117 2.46 3.41 9.92
C SER A 117 1.07 3.90 9.56
N ALA A 118 0.22 4.01 10.57
CA ALA A 118 -1.13 4.53 10.45
C ALA A 118 -1.37 5.52 11.60
N ASN A 119 -2.07 6.61 11.29
CA ASN A 119 -2.49 7.60 12.25
C ASN A 119 -3.97 7.90 12.00
N VAL A 120 -4.69 8.24 13.07
CA VAL A 120 -6.06 8.72 12.98
C VAL A 120 -6.07 10.18 13.42
N ALA A 121 -6.59 11.06 12.56
CA ALA A 121 -6.73 12.47 12.85
C ALA A 121 -8.20 12.78 13.08
N PHE A 122 -8.51 13.34 14.26
CA PHE A 122 -9.84 13.86 14.56
C PHE A 122 -9.82 15.37 14.36
N TYR A 123 -10.79 15.88 13.61
CA TYR A 123 -11.02 17.31 13.45
C TYR A 123 -12.42 17.67 13.96
N GLN A 124 -12.55 18.87 14.53
CA GLN A 124 -13.80 19.46 15.01
C GLN A 124 -14.14 20.68 14.18
#